data_AF-A0A848RXT5-F1
#
_entry.id   AF-A0A848RXT5-F1
#
_cell.length_a   1.000
_cell.length_b   1.000
_cell.length_c   1.000
_cell.angle_alpha   90.00
_cell.angle_beta   90.00
_cell.angle_gamma   90.00
#
_symmetry.space_group_name_H-M   'P 1'
#
loop_
_entity.id
_entity.type
_entity.pdbx_description
1 polymer ?
#
loop_
_entity_poly.entity_id
_entity_poly.type
_entity_poly.pdbx_seq_one_letter_code
_entity_poly.pdbx_strand_id
1 'polypeptide(L)'
;MVESHGAAPIRSERDEAVAHILHELIVVSRRGVISARVIEEHSAGPDLTEAEQSIMAYLAERPGIRSTDVATAFALNRSTVSRQLDRLVELGLVRTTDSPGRGRPLELTDLGRELFDSTIAKLRAETAERMSTWTNAQIAEFAAALARFNEPDTL
;
A
#
# COMPACT_ATOMS: atom_id res chain seq x y z
N MET A 1 35.15 -11.63 -46.60
CA MET A 1 34.95 -10.35 -45.86
C MET A 1 33.58 -9.83 -46.24
N VAL A 2 32.54 -10.22 -45.49
CA VAL A 2 31.26 -9.52 -45.38
C VAL A 2 30.79 -9.82 -43.96
N GLU A 3 30.67 -8.77 -43.16
CA GLU A 3 30.39 -8.83 -41.73
C GLU A 3 28.97 -9.34 -41.45
N SER A 4 28.89 -10.24 -40.48
CA SER A 4 27.67 -10.73 -39.86
C SER A 4 27.03 -9.61 -39.04
N HIS A 5 25.83 -9.17 -39.46
CA HIS A 5 24.99 -8.24 -38.72
C HIS A 5 24.41 -8.96 -37.49
N GLY A 6 25.16 -8.96 -36.38
CA GLY A 6 24.79 -9.60 -35.13
C GLY A 6 23.71 -8.81 -34.38
N ALA A 7 22.59 -9.46 -34.09
CA ALA A 7 21.48 -8.94 -33.32
C ALA A 7 21.89 -8.59 -31.87
N ALA A 8 22.08 -7.31 -31.56
CA ALA A 8 22.16 -6.81 -30.17
C ALA A 8 21.81 -5.32 -29.95
N PRO A 9 20.57 -4.83 -30.20
CA PRO A 9 20.12 -3.54 -29.63
C PRO A 9 18.98 -3.64 -28.60
N ILE A 10 18.07 -4.60 -28.74
CA ILE A 10 16.77 -4.61 -28.00
C ILE A 10 16.93 -4.90 -26.50
N ARG A 11 17.99 -5.60 -26.11
CA ARG A 11 18.23 -5.99 -24.71
C ARG A 11 18.73 -4.81 -23.85
N SER A 12 19.48 -3.86 -24.42
CA SER A 12 19.95 -2.67 -23.69
C SER A 12 18.82 -1.68 -23.41
N GLU A 13 18.00 -1.37 -24.43
CA GLU A 13 16.86 -0.45 -24.28
C GLU A 13 15.82 -0.99 -23.29
N ARG A 14 15.57 -2.29 -23.29
CA ARG A 14 14.68 -2.94 -22.32
C ARG A 14 15.24 -2.85 -20.90
N ASP A 15 16.53 -3.13 -20.72
CA ASP A 15 17.17 -3.10 -19.40
C ASP A 15 17.20 -1.66 -18.84
N GLU A 16 17.45 -0.66 -19.69
CA GLU A 16 17.37 0.76 -19.35
C GLU A 16 15.94 1.19 -18.96
N ALA A 17 14.93 0.76 -19.73
CA ALA A 17 13.53 1.03 -19.41
C ALA A 17 13.12 0.40 -18.07
N VAL A 18 13.55 -0.85 -17.79
CA VAL A 18 13.29 -1.52 -16.51
C VAL A 18 13.98 -0.80 -15.34
N ALA A 19 15.23 -0.36 -15.51
CA ALA A 19 15.93 0.40 -14.49
C ALA A 19 15.26 1.75 -14.23
N HIS A 20 14.78 2.42 -15.29
CA HIS A 20 14.03 3.66 -15.15
C HIS A 20 12.70 3.44 -14.41
N ILE A 21 11.95 2.38 -14.73
CA ILE A 21 10.73 2.01 -13.99
C ILE A 21 11.03 1.79 -12.51
N LEU A 22 12.08 1.04 -12.17
CA LEU A 22 12.46 0.83 -10.77
C LEU A 22 12.76 2.15 -10.05
N HIS A 23 13.49 3.05 -10.71
CA HIS A 23 13.76 4.38 -10.16
C HIS A 23 12.46 5.14 -9.88
N GLU A 24 11.54 5.19 -10.84
CA GLU A 24 10.25 5.87 -10.67
C GLU A 24 9.40 5.23 -9.57
N LEU A 25 9.39 3.89 -9.45
CA LEU A 25 8.70 3.18 -8.37
C LEU A 25 9.26 3.54 -7.00
N ILE A 26 10.58 3.66 -6.86
CA ILE A 26 11.23 4.12 -5.62
C ILE A 26 10.81 5.56 -5.30
N VAL A 27 10.78 6.44 -6.30
CA VAL A 27 10.35 7.84 -6.13
C VAL A 27 8.87 7.93 -5.76
N VAL A 28 7.99 7.12 -6.35
CA VAL A 28 6.57 6.99 -5.96
C VAL A 28 6.46 6.51 -4.50
N SER A 29 7.15 5.43 -4.13
CA SER A 29 7.11 4.85 -2.79
C SER A 29 7.54 5.87 -1.72
N ARG A 30 8.69 6.54 -1.92
CA ARG A 30 9.18 7.56 -0.99
C ARG A 30 8.20 8.73 -0.84
N ARG A 31 7.58 9.16 -1.94
CA ARG A 31 6.55 10.21 -1.90
C ARG A 31 5.32 9.75 -1.12
N GLY A 32 4.87 8.51 -1.29
CA GLY A 32 3.77 7.93 -0.53
C GLY A 32 4.00 8.00 0.98
N VAL A 33 5.20 7.63 1.44
CA VAL A 33 5.57 7.72 2.86
C VAL A 33 5.57 9.17 3.37
N ILE A 34 6.07 10.12 2.59
CA ILE A 34 6.08 11.54 2.97
C ILE A 34 4.65 12.10 3.01
N SER A 35 3.84 11.84 1.98
CA SER A 35 2.43 12.26 1.93
C SER A 35 1.64 11.71 3.12
N ALA A 36 1.83 10.44 3.47
CA ALA A 36 1.18 9.83 4.63
C ALA A 36 1.52 10.59 5.94
N ARG A 37 2.80 10.89 6.20
CA ARG A 37 3.22 11.65 7.38
C ARG A 37 2.65 13.07 7.41
N VAL A 38 2.66 13.78 6.27
CA VAL A 38 2.10 15.13 6.19
C VAL A 38 0.59 15.10 6.47
N ILE A 39 -0.13 14.08 5.99
CA ILE A 39 -1.55 13.88 6.28
C ILE A 39 -1.77 13.68 7.79
N GLU A 40 -0.92 12.91 8.47
CA GLU A 40 -0.99 12.68 9.92
C GLU A 40 -0.74 13.96 10.72
N GLU A 41 0.34 14.70 10.41
CA GLU A 41 0.66 15.97 11.08
C GLU A 41 -0.50 16.99 11.03
N HIS A 42 -1.31 16.95 9.97
CA HIS A 42 -2.46 17.83 9.78
C HIS A 42 -3.80 17.21 10.16
N SER A 43 -3.82 15.99 10.70
CA SER A 43 -5.03 15.33 11.17
C SER A 43 -5.17 15.52 12.68
N ALA A 44 -6.40 15.74 13.17
CA ALA A 44 -6.68 15.82 14.61
C ALA A 44 -6.62 14.44 15.31
N GLY A 45 -6.10 13.41 14.64
CA GLY A 45 -6.04 12.03 15.09
C GLY A 45 -4.71 11.67 15.76
N PRO A 46 -4.58 10.44 16.29
CA PRO A 46 -3.33 9.96 16.85
C PRO A 46 -2.26 9.79 15.78
N ASP A 47 -1.00 10.01 16.15
CA ASP A 47 0.18 9.81 15.30
C ASP A 47 0.43 8.30 15.15
N LEU A 48 0.29 7.75 13.94
CA LEU A 48 0.44 6.32 13.68
C LEU A 48 1.77 6.04 12.99
N THR A 49 2.39 4.93 13.35
CA THR A 49 3.54 4.42 12.61
C THR A 49 3.13 3.89 11.24
N GLU A 50 4.08 3.85 10.30
CA GLU A 50 3.87 3.27 8.96
C GLU A 50 3.33 1.83 9.00
N ALA A 51 3.76 1.05 9.99
CA ALA A 51 3.27 -0.31 10.21
C ALA A 51 1.80 -0.34 10.66
N GLU A 52 1.40 0.56 11.57
CA GLU A 52 0.01 0.66 12.04
C GLU A 52 -0.92 1.13 10.93
N GLN A 53 -0.51 2.10 10.12
CA GLN A 53 -1.25 2.55 8.95
C GLN A 53 -1.44 1.42 7.94
N SER A 54 -0.38 0.65 7.67
CA SER A 54 -0.43 -0.49 6.76
C SER A 54 -1.37 -1.59 7.28
N ILE A 55 -1.35 -1.86 8.60
CA ILE A 55 -2.28 -2.80 9.24
C ILE A 55 -3.72 -2.29 9.12
N MET A 56 -3.98 -1.00 9.35
CA MET A 56 -5.32 -0.42 9.17
C MET A 56 -5.81 -0.55 7.72
N ALA A 57 -4.96 -0.29 6.73
CA ALA A 57 -5.29 -0.48 5.31
C ALA A 57 -5.63 -1.94 5.00
N TYR A 58 -4.82 -2.87 5.52
CA TYR A 58 -5.04 -4.30 5.32
C TYR A 58 -6.36 -4.78 5.97
N LEU A 59 -6.70 -4.27 7.16
CA LEU A 59 -7.97 -4.55 7.84
C LEU A 59 -9.18 -3.91 7.12
N ALA A 60 -9.01 -2.72 6.56
CA ALA A 60 -10.07 -2.05 5.79
C ALA A 60 -10.46 -2.83 4.53
N GLU A 61 -9.48 -3.43 3.86
CA GLU A 61 -9.70 -4.28 2.69
C GLU A 61 -10.25 -5.67 3.05
N ARG A 62 -9.92 -6.18 4.23
CA ARG A 62 -10.18 -7.56 4.65
C ARG A 62 -10.73 -7.60 6.09
N PRO A 63 -11.97 -7.15 6.33
CA PRO A 63 -12.56 -7.21 7.66
C PRO A 63 -12.70 -8.67 8.14
N GLY A 64 -12.41 -8.92 9.42
CA GLY A 64 -12.54 -10.25 10.04
C GLY A 64 -11.30 -11.15 9.90
N ILE A 65 -10.19 -10.65 9.35
CA ILE A 65 -8.91 -11.37 9.37
C ILE A 65 -8.36 -11.50 10.79
N ARG A 66 -7.46 -12.46 10.99
CA ARG A 66 -6.83 -12.73 12.29
C ARG A 66 -5.45 -12.10 12.35
N SER A 67 -4.94 -11.89 13.56
CA SER A 67 -3.57 -11.37 13.78
C SER A 67 -2.48 -12.22 13.14
N THR A 68 -2.72 -13.52 12.95
CA THR A 68 -1.82 -14.42 12.21
C THR A 68 -1.75 -14.07 10.74
N ASP A 69 -2.88 -13.71 10.13
CA ASP A 69 -2.96 -13.39 8.72
C ASP A 69 -2.24 -12.06 8.44
N VAL A 70 -2.35 -11.11 9.37
CA VAL A 70 -1.56 -9.87 9.38
C VAL A 70 -0.06 -10.20 9.46
N ALA A 71 0.36 -11.04 10.40
CA ALA A 71 1.77 -11.43 10.52
C ALA A 71 2.34 -12.07 9.25
N THR A 72 1.56 -12.94 8.62
CA THR A 72 1.94 -13.56 7.34
C THR A 72 2.02 -12.53 6.21
N ALA A 73 1.00 -11.68 6.06
CA ALA A 73 0.93 -10.69 4.97
C ALA A 73 2.08 -9.68 5.01
N PHE A 74 2.50 -9.26 6.20
CA PHE A 74 3.57 -8.28 6.39
C PHE A 74 4.96 -8.92 6.59
N ALA A 75 5.06 -10.26 6.56
CA ALA A 75 6.28 -11.01 6.92
C ALA A 75 6.88 -10.56 8.27
N LEU A 76 6.01 -10.23 9.24
CA LEU A 76 6.40 -9.72 10.56
C LEU A 76 6.26 -10.78 11.65
N ASN A 77 7.12 -10.66 12.66
CA ASN A 77 7.06 -11.51 13.85
C ASN A 77 5.73 -11.29 14.59
N ARG A 78 5.13 -12.38 15.11
CA ARG A 78 3.85 -12.33 15.84
C ARG A 78 3.87 -11.37 17.03
N SER A 79 5.00 -11.26 17.74
CA SER A 79 5.16 -10.34 18.86
C SER A 79 5.17 -8.87 18.43
N THR A 80 5.68 -8.57 17.24
CA THR A 80 5.61 -7.23 16.64
C THR A 80 4.19 -6.90 16.25
N VAL A 81 3.51 -7.79 15.52
CA VAL A 81 2.12 -7.58 15.11
C VAL A 81 1.18 -7.44 16.31
N SER A 82 1.36 -8.25 17.36
CA SER A 82 0.56 -8.11 18.59
C SER A 82 0.70 -6.71 19.18
N ARG A 83 1.93 -6.21 19.35
CA ARG A 83 2.15 -4.86 19.92
C ARG A 83 1.48 -3.77 19.08
N GLN A 84 1.57 -3.84 17.76
CA GLN A 84 0.93 -2.84 16.88
C GLN A 84 -0.60 -2.93 16.96
N LEU A 85 -1.16 -4.14 17.00
CA LEU A 85 -2.61 -4.33 17.14
C LEU A 85 -3.12 -3.90 18.52
N ASP A 86 -2.39 -4.23 19.59
CA ASP A 86 -2.73 -3.82 20.95
C ASP A 86 -2.77 -2.29 21.05
N ARG A 87 -1.80 -1.61 20.43
CA ARG A 87 -1.78 -0.15 20.34
C ARG A 87 -2.97 0.42 19.56
N LEU A 88 -3.30 -0.16 18.41
CA LEU A 88 -4.47 0.25 17.61
C LEU A 88 -5.80 0.01 18.36
N VAL A 89 -5.87 -1.02 19.20
CA VAL A 89 -7.03 -1.28 20.08
C VAL A 89 -7.08 -0.26 21.22
N GLU A 90 -5.94 0.07 21.85
CA GLU A 90 -5.85 1.13 22.87
C GLU A 90 -6.29 2.50 22.33
N LEU A 91 -5.95 2.80 21.08
CA LEU A 91 -6.37 4.02 20.38
C LEU A 91 -7.85 3.98 19.94
N GLY A 92 -8.54 2.85 20.14
CA GLY A 92 -9.94 2.69 19.76
C GLY A 92 -10.17 2.62 18.25
N LEU A 93 -9.13 2.36 17.45
CA LEU A 93 -9.19 2.31 15.98
C LEU A 93 -9.50 0.89 15.47
N VAL A 94 -9.08 -0.13 16.22
CA VAL A 94 -9.33 -1.54 15.92
C VAL A 94 -10.09 -2.18 17.07
N ARG A 95 -10.97 -3.13 16.75
CA ARG A 95 -11.62 -3.98 17.75
C ARG A 95 -11.48 -5.45 17.37
N THR A 96 -11.53 -6.28 18.41
CA THR A 96 -11.70 -7.73 18.24
C THR A 96 -13.17 -8.07 18.31
N THR A 97 -13.63 -9.02 17.50
CA THR A 97 -14.97 -9.59 17.60
C THR A 97 -14.92 -10.98 18.22
N ASP A 98 -15.99 -11.37 18.91
CA ASP A 98 -16.09 -12.73 19.45
C ASP A 98 -16.32 -13.73 18.33
N SER A 99 -15.58 -14.84 18.37
CA SER A 99 -15.68 -15.91 17.38
C SER A 99 -15.53 -17.27 18.08
N PRO A 100 -16.39 -18.26 17.79
CA PRO A 100 -16.21 -19.62 18.26
C PRO A 100 -15.02 -20.27 17.52
N GLY A 101 -13.81 -20.18 18.08
CA GLY A 101 -12.59 -20.76 17.51
C GLY A 101 -11.29 -20.23 18.12
N ARG A 102 -10.13 -20.69 17.62
CA ARG A 102 -8.82 -20.14 18.05
C ARG A 102 -8.55 -18.80 17.35
N GLY A 103 -8.39 -17.75 18.16
CA GLY A 103 -8.06 -16.40 17.72
C GLY A 103 -9.30 -15.52 17.52
N ARG A 104 -9.11 -14.21 17.60
CA ARG A 104 -10.18 -13.22 17.48
C ARG A 104 -10.07 -12.49 16.14
N PRO A 105 -11.14 -12.47 15.33
CA PRO A 105 -11.21 -11.63 14.14
C PRO A 105 -11.02 -10.16 14.51
N LEU A 106 -10.40 -9.42 13.60
CA LEU A 106 -10.08 -8.01 13.75
C LEU A 106 -10.85 -7.19 12.73
N GLU A 107 -11.37 -6.05 13.18
CA GLU A 107 -12.10 -5.09 12.35
C GLU A 107 -11.72 -3.68 12.77
N LEU A 108 -11.79 -2.74 11.83
CA LEU A 108 -11.77 -1.32 12.20
C LEU A 108 -13.03 -1.00 13.02
N THR A 109 -12.89 -0.11 13.99
CA THR A 109 -14.03 0.55 14.63
C THR A 109 -14.59 1.62 13.67
N ASP A 110 -15.72 2.23 14.02
CA ASP A 110 -16.25 3.38 13.26
C ASP A 110 -15.23 4.52 13.23
N LEU A 111 -14.56 4.81 14.36
CA LEU A 111 -13.48 5.79 14.43
C LEU A 111 -12.29 5.41 13.53
N GLY A 112 -11.88 4.14 13.55
CA GLY A 112 -10.80 3.65 12.68
C GLY A 112 -11.16 3.75 11.20
N ARG A 113 -12.42 3.45 10.84
CA ARG A 113 -12.94 3.57 9.49
C ARG A 113 -12.97 5.03 9.02
N GLU A 114 -13.47 5.94 9.85
CA GLU A 114 -13.50 7.38 9.57
C GLU A 114 -12.09 7.95 9.36
N LEU A 115 -11.15 7.59 10.24
CA LEU A 115 -9.75 8.01 10.11
C LEU A 115 -9.16 7.49 8.80
N PHE A 116 -9.31 6.19 8.52
CA PHE A 116 -8.82 5.58 7.29
C PHE A 116 -9.43 6.22 6.03
N ASP A 117 -10.74 6.42 5.99
CA ASP A 117 -11.42 7.05 4.85
C ASP A 117 -10.95 8.49 4.62
N SER A 118 -10.73 9.26 5.68
CA SER A 118 -10.22 10.62 5.59
C SER A 118 -8.81 10.65 4.99
N THR A 119 -7.95 9.71 5.37
CA THR A 119 -6.60 9.56 4.82
C THR A 119 -6.64 9.15 3.35
N ILE A 120 -7.48 8.17 2.99
CA ILE A 120 -7.65 7.73 1.60
C ILE A 120 -8.20 8.86 0.72
N ALA A 121 -9.15 9.66 1.21
CA ALA A 121 -9.69 10.80 0.48
C ALA A 121 -8.60 11.84 0.16
N LYS A 122 -7.73 12.15 1.13
CA LYS A 122 -6.58 13.04 0.92
C LYS A 122 -5.60 12.48 -0.11
N LEU A 123 -5.20 11.20 0.02
CA LEU A 123 -4.30 10.54 -0.93
C LEU A 123 -4.88 10.50 -2.35
N ARG A 124 -6.20 10.30 -2.48
CA ARG A 124 -6.91 10.36 -3.77
C ARG A 124 -6.86 11.78 -4.36
N ALA A 125 -7.12 12.80 -3.55
CA ALA A 125 -7.07 14.19 -4.00
C ALA A 125 -5.66 14.58 -4.48
N GLU A 126 -4.61 14.23 -3.73
CA GLU A 126 -3.24 14.50 -4.15
C GLU A 126 -2.85 13.73 -5.43
N THR A 127 -3.29 12.48 -5.54
CA THR A 127 -3.06 11.68 -6.76
C THR A 127 -3.77 12.29 -7.96
N ALA A 128 -5.01 12.74 -7.78
CA ALA A 128 -5.78 13.42 -8.82
C ALA A 128 -5.11 14.73 -9.26
N GLU A 129 -4.61 15.53 -8.31
CA GLU A 129 -3.88 16.77 -8.61
C GLU A 129 -2.61 16.51 -9.42
N ARG A 130 -1.86 15.44 -9.10
CA ARG A 130 -0.66 15.03 -9.86
C ARG A 130 -1.00 14.62 -11.30
N MET A 131 -2.21 14.13 -11.52
CA MET A 131 -2.73 13.72 -12.83
C MET A 131 -3.57 14.81 -13.49
N SER A 132 -3.59 16.04 -12.96
CA SER A 132 -4.44 17.13 -13.45
C SER A 132 -4.20 17.49 -14.92
N THR A 133 -2.98 17.25 -15.42
CA THR A 133 -2.59 17.52 -16.81
C THR A 133 -2.75 16.30 -17.73
N TRP A 134 -3.10 15.14 -17.18
CA TRP A 134 -3.24 13.91 -17.95
C TRP A 134 -4.64 13.81 -18.55
N THR A 135 -4.73 13.24 -19.75
CA THR A 135 -6.00 12.87 -20.35
C THR A 135 -6.59 11.63 -19.65
N ASN A 136 -7.92 11.46 -19.73
CA ASN A 136 -8.59 10.27 -19.21
C ASN A 136 -8.03 8.96 -19.78
N ALA A 137 -7.58 8.97 -21.04
CA ALA A 137 -6.97 7.80 -21.68
C ALA A 137 -5.63 7.43 -21.04
N GLN A 138 -4.76 8.43 -20.77
CA GLN A 138 -3.48 8.21 -20.10
C GLN A 138 -3.67 7.70 -18.66
N ILE A 139 -4.64 8.23 -17.94
CA ILE A 139 -4.98 7.76 -16.59
C ILE A 139 -5.44 6.30 -16.63
N ALA A 140 -6.33 5.95 -17.57
CA ALA A 140 -6.83 4.58 -17.72
C ALA A 140 -5.72 3.59 -18.11
N GLU A 141 -4.83 3.98 -19.04
CA GLU A 141 -3.69 3.16 -19.46
C GLU A 141 -2.71 2.91 -18.29
N PHE A 142 -2.37 3.96 -17.55
CA PHE A 142 -1.49 3.85 -16.40
C PHE A 142 -2.09 2.98 -15.29
N ALA A 143 -3.39 3.15 -14.99
CA ALA A 143 -4.09 2.31 -14.02
C ALA A 143 -4.09 0.83 -14.42
N ALA A 144 -4.33 0.53 -15.70
CA ALA A 144 -4.28 -0.84 -16.21
C ALA A 144 -2.88 -1.45 -16.15
N ALA A 145 -1.85 -0.66 -16.49
CA ALA A 145 -0.45 -1.09 -16.41
C ALA A 145 -0.03 -1.38 -14.97
N LEU A 146 -0.40 -0.52 -14.02
CA LEU A 146 -0.13 -0.73 -12.59
C LEU A 146 -0.85 -1.97 -12.04
N ALA A 147 -2.13 -2.16 -12.40
CA ALA A 147 -2.87 -3.34 -11.97
C ALA A 147 -2.18 -4.63 -12.43
N ARG A 148 -1.79 -4.69 -13.71
CA ARG A 148 -1.06 -5.83 -14.27
C ARG A 148 0.32 -6.02 -13.63
N PHE A 149 1.02 -4.94 -13.30
CA PHE A 149 2.32 -5.02 -12.60
C PHE A 149 2.18 -5.58 -11.18
N ASN A 150 1.05 -5.34 -10.51
CA ASN A 150 0.78 -5.79 -9.14
C ASN A 150 0.09 -7.16 -9.08
N GLU A 151 -0.19 -7.82 -10.21
CA GLU A 151 -0.70 -9.18 -10.21
C GLU A 151 0.32 -10.09 -9.48
N PRO A 152 -0.11 -10.88 -8.49
CA PRO A 152 0.81 -11.75 -7.77
C PRO A 152 1.47 -12.74 -8.73
N ASP A 153 2.77 -12.96 -8.57
CA ASP A 153 3.48 -14.00 -9.31
C ASP A 153 2.71 -15.32 -9.14
N THR A 154 2.23 -15.87 -10.27
CA THR A 154 1.59 -17.19 -10.27
C THR A 154 2.70 -18.23 -10.10
N LEU A 155 2.98 -18.62 -8.85
CA LEU A 155 3.86 -19.75 -8.52
C LEU A 155 3.12 -21.08 -8.70
#